data_AF-A0A9W6TCJ0-F1
#
_entry.id   AF-A0A9W6TCJ0-F1
#
_cell.length_a   1.000
_cell.length_b   1.000
_cell.length_c   1.000
_cell.angle_alpha   90.00
_cell.angle_beta   90.00
_cell.angle_gamma   90.00
#
_symmetry.space_group_name_H-M   'P 1'
#
loop_
_entity.id
_entity.type
_entity.pdbx_description
1 polymer ?
#
loop_
_entity_poly.entity_id
_entity_poly.type
_entity_poly.pdbx_seq_one_letter_code
_entity_poly.pdbx_strand_id
1 'polypeptide(L)'
;MTTSKTQPVNADGIIFVLSKLGYLDKLDQVALVFVTPRDLVQQFRRQNIIPLDPLTAQQNIRQTRGIGRQTASVLRRYEVDTIDQLKTNLELYLNGQIEMKNPKHQRTWNYGMTCWKKHGQALHHVLHNNSVIKNISQFVCSVGDVYS
;
A
#
# COMPACT_ATOMS: atom_id res chain seq x y z
N MET A 1 8.03 -24.29 13.63
CA MET A 1 6.96 -24.00 12.64
C MET A 1 7.62 -23.66 11.31
N THR A 2 7.74 -24.63 10.40
CA THR A 2 8.20 -24.40 9.04
C THR A 2 6.99 -24.07 8.18
N THR A 3 6.72 -22.79 7.97
CA THR A 3 5.81 -22.40 6.90
C THR A 3 6.49 -22.69 5.57
N SER A 4 6.24 -23.88 5.02
CA SER A 4 6.69 -24.34 3.69
C SER A 4 6.17 -23.49 2.53
N LYS A 5 5.40 -22.43 2.80
CA LYS A 5 4.86 -21.51 1.80
C LYS A 5 5.58 -20.17 1.91
N THR A 6 6.38 -19.85 0.90
CA THR A 6 6.75 -18.47 0.61
C THR A 6 5.49 -17.67 0.42
N GLN A 7 5.20 -16.74 1.34
CA GLN A 7 4.14 -15.78 1.12
C GLN A 7 4.68 -14.71 0.17
N PRO A 8 3.92 -14.32 -0.85
CA PRO A 8 4.32 -13.20 -1.68
C PRO A 8 4.35 -11.90 -0.86
N VAL A 9 5.32 -11.04 -1.13
CA VAL A 9 5.34 -9.68 -0.59
C VAL A 9 4.46 -8.82 -1.48
N ASN A 10 3.44 -8.18 -0.92
CA ASN A 10 2.67 -7.21 -1.67
C ASN A 10 3.49 -5.91 -1.82
N ALA A 11 3.68 -5.44 -3.06
CA ALA A 11 4.38 -4.20 -3.37
C ALA A 11 3.84 -3.01 -2.56
N ASP A 12 2.52 -2.97 -2.26
CA ASP A 12 1.87 -1.97 -1.41
C ASP A 12 2.62 -1.69 -0.11
N GLY A 13 3.03 -2.76 0.58
CA GLY A 13 3.75 -2.65 1.84
C GLY A 13 5.15 -2.05 1.66
N ILE A 14 5.84 -2.45 0.60
CA ILE A 14 7.17 -1.92 0.26
C ILE A 14 7.07 -0.43 -0.05
N ILE A 15 6.17 -0.04 -0.95
CA ILE A 15 5.96 1.36 -1.35
C ILE A 15 5.58 2.22 -0.15
N PHE A 16 4.70 1.72 0.72
CA PHE A 16 4.32 2.43 1.93
C PHE A 16 5.53 2.74 2.82
N VAL A 17 6.39 1.75 3.05
CA VAL A 17 7.63 1.94 3.85
C VAL A 17 8.59 2.90 3.14
N LEU A 18 8.83 2.73 1.84
CA LEU A 18 9.73 3.59 1.08
C LEU A 18 9.22 5.04 0.98
N SER A 19 7.91 5.24 0.89
CA SER A 19 7.27 6.56 0.95
C SER A 19 7.56 7.24 2.28
N LYS A 20 7.45 6.49 3.39
CA LYS A 20 7.71 7.01 4.73
C LYS A 20 9.17 7.37 4.97
N LEU A 21 10.07 6.66 4.31
CA LEU A 21 11.51 6.90 4.42
C LEU A 21 12.02 7.94 3.40
N GLY A 22 11.21 8.35 2.42
CA GLY A 22 11.64 9.26 1.35
C GLY A 22 12.52 8.59 0.28
N TYR A 23 12.36 7.28 0.06
CA TYR A 23 13.16 6.47 -0.87
C TYR A 23 12.39 6.02 -2.12
N LEU A 24 11.19 6.54 -2.38
CA LEU A 24 10.42 6.17 -3.57
C LEU A 24 11.12 6.52 -4.90
N ASP A 25 11.96 7.55 -4.90
CA ASP A 25 12.74 7.97 -6.07
C ASP A 25 14.12 7.30 -6.14
N LYS A 26 14.46 6.45 -5.16
CA LYS A 26 15.78 5.81 -5.00
C LYS A 26 15.65 4.29 -4.90
N LEU A 27 14.73 3.70 -5.67
CA LEU A 27 14.43 2.27 -5.61
C LEU A 27 15.65 1.39 -5.95
N ASP A 28 16.58 1.91 -6.75
CA ASP A 28 17.87 1.31 -7.11
C ASP A 28 18.84 1.23 -5.92
N GLN A 29 18.64 2.03 -4.88
CA GLN A 29 19.46 2.08 -3.66
C GLN A 29 18.85 1.31 -2.50
N VAL A 30 17.74 0.60 -2.74
CA VAL A 30 17.00 -0.14 -1.71
C VAL A 30 17.22 -1.64 -1.87
N ALA A 31 17.36 -2.32 -0.74
CA ALA A 31 17.34 -3.77 -0.68
C ALA A 31 16.44 -4.28 0.44
N LEU A 32 15.79 -5.42 0.21
CA LEU A 32 15.08 -6.17 1.25
C LEU A 32 16.06 -7.14 1.92
N VAL A 33 16.25 -7.00 3.22
CA VAL A 33 17.09 -7.90 4.01
C VAL A 33 16.20 -8.79 4.85
N PHE A 34 16.28 -10.11 4.61
CA PHE A 34 15.57 -11.12 5.38
C PHE A 34 16.52 -11.70 6.43
N VAL A 35 16.09 -11.66 7.68
CA VAL A 35 16.81 -12.23 8.81
C VAL A 35 16.19 -13.57 9.14
N THR A 36 16.96 -14.65 9.09
CA THR A 36 16.49 -16.02 9.32
C THR A 36 17.36 -16.75 10.35
N PRO A 37 16.82 -17.73 11.09
CA PRO A 37 17.66 -18.67 11.86
C PRO A 37 18.69 -19.38 10.96
N ARG A 38 19.89 -19.64 11.50
CA ARG A 38 21.05 -20.20 10.76
C ARG A 38 20.73 -21.53 10.07
N ASP A 39 19.99 -22.39 10.75
CA ASP A 39 19.50 -23.69 10.28
C ASP A 39 18.52 -23.58 9.10
N LEU A 40 17.90 -22.41 8.92
CA LEU A 40 16.89 -22.15 7.90
C LEU A 40 17.40 -21.35 6.70
N VAL A 41 18.64 -20.85 6.72
CA VAL A 41 19.22 -20.06 5.61
C VAL A 41 19.18 -20.82 4.29
N GLN A 42 19.62 -22.08 4.30
CA GLN A 42 19.66 -22.93 3.10
C GLN A 42 18.27 -23.29 2.58
N GLN A 43 17.24 -23.14 3.42
CA GLN A 43 15.85 -23.43 3.08
C GLN A 43 15.09 -22.16 2.67
N PHE A 44 15.70 -20.97 2.83
CA PHE A 44 15.06 -19.72 2.49
C PHE A 44 14.85 -19.61 0.98
N ARG A 45 13.61 -19.40 0.58
CA ARG A 45 13.25 -19.09 -0.80
C ARG A 45 12.93 -17.60 -0.89
N ARG A 46 13.52 -16.92 -1.89
CA ARG A 46 13.21 -15.51 -2.19
C ARG A 46 11.70 -15.34 -2.36
N GLN A 47 11.17 -14.25 -1.81
CA GLN A 47 9.74 -13.98 -1.90
C GLN A 47 9.42 -13.29 -3.23
N ASN A 48 8.37 -13.77 -3.90
CA ASN A 48 7.84 -13.08 -5.07
C ASN A 48 7.20 -11.77 -4.63
N ILE A 49 7.62 -10.65 -5.20
CA ILE A 49 6.96 -9.36 -4.99
C ILE A 49 5.80 -9.29 -5.98
N ILE A 50 4.58 -9.30 -5.45
CA ILE A 50 3.37 -9.14 -6.26
C ILE A 50 3.14 -7.64 -6.48
N PRO A 51 3.01 -7.21 -7.75
CA PRO A 51 2.72 -5.82 -8.07
C PRO A 51 1.38 -5.38 -7.49
N LEU A 52 1.24 -4.09 -7.21
CA LEU A 52 -0.05 -3.53 -6.85
C LEU A 52 -0.96 -3.58 -8.08
N ASP A 53 -2.10 -4.26 -7.98
CA ASP A 53 -3.09 -4.22 -9.04
C ASP A 53 -3.73 -2.82 -9.08
N PRO A 54 -3.84 -2.19 -10.25
CA PRO A 54 -4.55 -0.93 -10.38
C PRO A 54 -6.01 -1.12 -9.98
N LEU A 55 -6.52 -0.22 -9.13
CA LEU A 55 -7.93 -0.19 -8.79
C LEU A 55 -8.75 0.06 -10.06
N THR A 56 -9.79 -0.73 -10.29
CA THR A 56 -10.71 -0.49 -11.41
C THR A 56 -11.76 0.54 -11.00
N ALA A 57 -12.21 1.37 -11.95
CA ALA A 57 -13.19 2.44 -11.70
C ALA A 57 -14.47 1.92 -11.01
N GLN A 58 -14.94 0.73 -11.40
CA GLN A 58 -16.15 0.09 -10.87
C GLN A 58 -15.91 -0.75 -9.61
N GLN A 59 -14.68 -0.85 -9.12
CA GLN A 59 -14.38 -1.60 -7.91
C GLN A 59 -15.10 -1.03 -6.71
N ASN A 60 -15.65 -1.90 -5.88
CA ASN A 60 -16.34 -1.48 -4.67
C ASN A 60 -15.34 -0.92 -3.64
N ILE A 61 -15.63 0.24 -3.05
CA ILE A 61 -14.75 0.88 -2.07
C ILE A 61 -14.51 0.01 -0.82
N ARG A 62 -15.43 -0.90 -0.47
CA ARG A 62 -15.30 -1.82 0.67
C ARG A 62 -14.26 -2.90 0.44
N GLN A 63 -13.94 -3.19 -0.81
CA GLN A 63 -12.88 -4.13 -1.20
C GLN A 63 -11.52 -3.44 -1.28
N THR A 64 -11.47 -2.11 -1.10
CA THR A 64 -10.24 -1.34 -1.17
C THR A 64 -9.50 -1.39 0.15
N ARG A 65 -8.26 -1.89 0.11
CA ARG A 65 -7.39 -1.93 1.28
C ARG A 65 -7.20 -0.52 1.85
N GLY A 66 -7.37 -0.38 3.16
CA GLY A 66 -7.29 0.92 3.86
C GLY A 66 -8.64 1.63 4.04
N ILE A 67 -9.72 1.17 3.38
CA ILE A 67 -11.09 1.65 3.65
C ILE A 67 -11.79 0.65 4.59
N GLY A 68 -11.79 0.96 5.88
CA GLY A 68 -12.49 0.15 6.89
C GLY A 68 -14.02 0.30 6.81
N ARG A 69 -14.75 -0.63 7.47
CA ARG A 69 -16.22 -0.64 7.51
C ARG A 69 -16.83 0.70 7.92
N GLN A 70 -16.25 1.38 8.90
CA GLN A 70 -16.72 2.69 9.38
C GLN A 70 -16.56 3.77 8.30
N THR A 71 -15.38 3.86 7.68
CA THR A 71 -15.12 4.79 6.57
C THR A 71 -16.05 4.52 5.40
N ALA A 72 -16.23 3.26 5.01
CA ALA A 72 -17.15 2.88 3.94
C ALA A 72 -18.61 3.24 4.29
N SER A 73 -19.02 3.13 5.55
CA SER A 73 -20.36 3.54 5.98
C SER A 73 -20.56 5.06 5.90
N VAL A 74 -19.53 5.86 6.16
CA VAL A 74 -19.60 7.32 5.99
C VAL A 74 -19.67 7.67 4.51
N LEU A 75 -18.80 7.07 3.68
CA LEU A 75 -18.77 7.29 2.23
C LEU A 75 -20.11 6.97 1.56
N ARG A 76 -20.77 5.87 1.95
CA ARG A 76 -22.11 5.52 1.45
C ARG A 76 -23.19 6.58 1.75
N ARG A 77 -23.08 7.35 2.84
CA ARG A 77 -24.02 8.45 3.13
C ARG A 77 -23.93 9.59 2.11
N TYR A 78 -22.86 9.61 1.33
CA TYR A 78 -22.60 10.54 0.24
C TYR A 78 -22.64 9.83 -1.12
N GLU A 79 -23.35 8.70 -1.21
CA GLU A 79 -23.56 7.96 -2.47
C GLU A 79 -22.26 7.48 -3.13
N VAL A 80 -21.23 7.21 -2.32
CA VAL A 80 -19.96 6.66 -2.77
C VAL A 80 -19.91 5.16 -2.47
N ASP A 81 -20.07 4.33 -3.50
CA ASP A 81 -19.91 2.87 -3.46
C ASP A 81 -18.75 2.36 -4.34
N THR A 82 -18.32 3.13 -5.35
CA THR A 82 -17.23 2.77 -6.29
C THR A 82 -16.01 3.69 -6.20
N ILE A 83 -14.88 3.22 -6.73
CA ILE A 83 -13.65 4.01 -6.85
C ILE A 83 -13.85 5.28 -7.68
N ASP A 84 -14.60 5.19 -8.78
CA ASP A 84 -14.86 6.34 -9.64
C ASP A 84 -15.72 7.40 -8.94
N GLN A 85 -16.77 6.96 -8.24
CA GLN A 85 -17.59 7.84 -7.39
C GLN A 85 -16.75 8.49 -6.29
N LEU A 86 -15.84 7.74 -5.68
CA LEU A 86 -14.93 8.27 -4.66
C LEU A 86 -14.05 9.36 -5.26
N LYS A 87 -13.42 9.11 -6.41
CA LYS A 87 -12.56 10.09 -7.09
C LYS A 87 -13.33 11.38 -7.41
N THR A 88 -14.49 11.26 -8.06
CA THR A 88 -15.35 12.39 -8.42
C THR A 88 -15.74 13.19 -7.17
N ASN A 89 -16.25 12.53 -6.13
CA ASN A 89 -16.67 13.25 -4.93
C ASN A 89 -15.50 13.90 -4.16
N LEU A 90 -14.30 13.32 -4.20
CA LEU A 90 -13.11 13.96 -3.63
C LEU A 90 -12.75 15.25 -4.39
N GLU A 91 -12.86 15.25 -5.71
CA GLU A 91 -12.65 16.45 -6.54
C GLU A 91 -13.69 17.53 -6.24
N LEU A 92 -14.98 17.16 -6.18
CA LEU A 92 -16.05 18.07 -5.81
C LEU A 92 -15.84 18.67 -4.41
N TYR A 93 -15.41 17.85 -3.43
CA TYR A 93 -15.09 18.33 -2.08
C TYR A 93 -13.87 19.27 -2.05
N LEU A 94 -12.80 18.95 -2.80
CA LEU A 94 -11.62 19.82 -2.92
C LEU A 94 -11.95 21.18 -3.54
N ASN A 95 -12.88 21.20 -4.48
CA ASN A 95 -13.35 22.41 -5.15
C ASN A 95 -14.41 23.19 -4.35
N GLY A 96 -14.72 22.75 -3.12
CA GLY A 96 -15.73 23.39 -2.26
C GLY A 96 -17.18 23.21 -2.74
N GLN A 97 -17.42 22.28 -3.67
CA GLN A 97 -18.75 22.02 -4.24
C GLN A 97 -19.57 21.06 -3.37
N ILE A 98 -18.92 20.31 -2.48
CA ILE A 98 -19.56 19.51 -1.44
C ILE A 98 -19.09 20.01 -0.09
N GLU A 99 -20.03 20.37 0.79
CA GLU A 99 -19.74 20.69 2.18
C GLU A 99 -20.20 19.60 3.13
N MET A 100 -19.32 19.26 4.08
CA MET A 100 -19.61 18.27 5.10
C MET A 100 -20.34 18.94 6.26
N LYS A 101 -21.67 18.74 6.33
CA LYS A 101 -22.52 19.30 7.40
C LYS A 101 -22.15 18.84 8.82
N ASN A 102 -21.43 17.70 8.94
CA ASN A 102 -21.02 17.14 10.22
C ASN A 102 -19.48 17.15 10.34
N PRO A 103 -18.90 17.80 11.38
CA PRO A 103 -17.45 17.85 11.59
C PRO A 103 -16.78 16.47 11.68
N LYS A 104 -17.47 15.44 12.18
CA LYS A 104 -16.96 14.06 12.21
C LYS A 104 -16.88 13.48 10.80
N HIS A 105 -17.85 13.77 9.93
CA HIS A 105 -17.79 13.34 8.54
C HIS A 105 -16.67 14.08 7.81
N GLN A 106 -16.51 15.38 8.05
CA GLN A 106 -15.42 16.19 7.48
C GLN A 106 -14.04 15.60 7.82
N ARG A 107 -13.82 15.22 9.08
CA ARG A 107 -12.58 14.56 9.49
C ARG A 107 -12.37 13.24 8.74
N THR A 108 -13.41 12.40 8.62
CA THR A 108 -13.33 11.14 7.85
C THR A 108 -13.03 11.37 6.37
N TRP A 109 -13.62 12.40 5.75
CA TRP A 109 -13.33 12.82 4.38
C TRP A 109 -11.89 13.31 4.20
N ASN A 110 -11.38 14.13 5.13
CA ASN A 110 -9.99 14.58 5.13
C ASN A 110 -9.00 13.41 5.26
N TYR A 111 -9.32 12.41 6.10
CA TYR A 111 -8.56 11.17 6.17
C TYR A 111 -8.63 10.38 4.86
N GLY A 112 -9.83 10.23 4.29
CA GLY A 112 -10.03 9.59 2.99
C GLY A 112 -9.20 10.24 1.88
N MET A 113 -9.19 11.57 1.78
CA MET A 113 -8.36 12.33 0.85
C MET A 113 -6.86 12.07 1.06
N THR A 114 -6.41 12.08 2.32
CA THR A 114 -5.00 11.85 2.63
C THR A 114 -4.58 10.45 2.23
N CYS A 115 -5.42 9.44 2.49
CA CYS A 115 -5.18 8.07 2.07
C CYS A 115 -5.23 7.95 0.54
N TRP A 116 -6.17 8.60 -0.13
CA TRP A 116 -6.31 8.57 -1.58
C TRP A 116 -5.11 9.22 -2.28
N LYS A 117 -4.64 10.38 -1.82
CA LYS A 117 -3.44 11.04 -2.36
C LYS A 117 -2.20 10.14 -2.21
N LYS A 118 -2.03 9.53 -1.04
CA LYS A 118 -0.94 8.56 -0.80
C LYS A 118 -1.05 7.33 -1.69
N HIS A 119 -2.26 6.81 -1.88
CA HIS A 119 -2.51 5.67 -2.74
C HIS A 119 -2.29 6.00 -4.22
N GLY A 120 -2.71 7.18 -4.68
CA GLY A 120 -2.46 7.68 -6.03
C GLY A 120 -0.98 7.90 -6.32
N GLN A 121 -0.22 8.46 -5.36
CA GLN A 121 1.24 8.54 -5.45
C GLN A 121 1.88 7.15 -5.51
N ALA A 122 1.44 6.23 -4.65
CA ALA A 122 1.90 4.85 -4.65
C ALA A 122 1.62 4.13 -5.99
N LEU A 123 0.39 4.24 -6.51
CA LEU A 123 -0.01 3.69 -7.81
C LEU A 123 0.79 4.29 -8.95
N HIS A 124 0.98 5.61 -8.97
CA HIS A 124 1.78 6.27 -9.99
C HIS A 124 3.22 5.74 -9.99
N HIS A 125 3.84 5.60 -8.81
CA HIS A 125 5.18 5.02 -8.72
C HIS A 125 5.22 3.55 -9.12
N VAL A 126 4.23 2.73 -8.74
CA VAL A 126 4.20 1.30 -9.12
C VAL A 126 4.00 1.13 -10.60
N LEU A 127 3.06 1.85 -11.20
CA LEU A 127 2.74 1.68 -12.61
C LEU A 127 3.93 2.06 -13.51
N HIS A 128 4.72 3.06 -13.09
CA HIS A 128 5.93 3.49 -13.83
C HIS A 128 7.18 2.66 -13.47
N ASN A 129 7.29 2.15 -12.23
CA ASN A 129 8.50 1.47 -11.74
C ASN A 129 8.25 -0.02 -11.43
N ASN A 130 7.22 -0.63 -12.02
CA ASN A 130 6.81 -2.00 -11.68
C ASN A 130 7.93 -3.02 -11.87
N SER A 131 8.73 -2.84 -12.93
CA SER A 131 9.92 -3.65 -13.21
C SER A 131 10.99 -3.46 -12.11
N VAL A 132 11.22 -2.23 -11.66
CA VAL A 132 12.21 -1.92 -10.62
C VAL A 132 11.79 -2.50 -9.27
N ILE A 133 10.51 -2.35 -8.89
CA ILE A 133 9.96 -2.88 -7.64
C ILE A 133 10.04 -4.41 -7.59
N LYS A 134 9.70 -5.09 -8.69
CA LYS A 134 9.81 -6.56 -8.81
C LYS A 134 11.25 -7.05 -8.67
N ASN A 135 12.21 -6.21 -9.02
CA ASN A 135 13.63 -6.54 -9.07
C ASN A 135 14.44 -5.93 -7.92
N ILE A 136 13.80 -5.40 -6.87
CA ILE A 136 14.50 -4.94 -5.66
C ILE A 136 15.38 -6.08 -5.14
N SER A 137 16.65 -5.77 -4.88
CA SER A 137 17.62 -6.74 -4.40
C SER A 137 17.16 -7.36 -3.09
N GLN A 138 17.22 -8.69 -2.99
CA GLN A 138 16.85 -9.44 -1.78
C GLN A 138 18.08 -10.16 -1.22
N PHE A 139 18.44 -9.83 0.02
CA PHE A 139 19.52 -10.46 0.77
C PHE A 139 18.98 -11.27 1.94
N VAL A 140 19.70 -12.32 2.33
CA VAL A 140 19.37 -13.17 3.46
C VAL A 140 20.57 -13.19 4.40
N CYS A 141 20.33 -12.96 5.68
CA CYS A 141 21.34 -13.04 6.72
C CYS A 141 20.86 -13.95 7.86
N SER A 142 21.80 -14.62 8.53
CA SER A 142 21.50 -15.44 9.70
C SER A 142 21.72 -14.69 11.00
N VAL A 143 20.82 -14.86 11.96
CA VAL A 143 21.11 -14.47 13.35
C VAL A 143 22.07 -15.51 13.93
N GLY A 144 23.34 -15.13 14.10
CA GLY A 144 24.39 -16.00 14.62
C GLY A 144 25.70 -15.28 14.97
N ASP A 145 25.95 -14.09 14.40
CA ASP A 145 27.25 -13.41 14.50
C ASP A 145 27.20 -12.17 15.41
N VAL A 146 26.55 -12.25 16.57
CA VAL A 146 26.59 -11.14 17.57
C VAL A 146 27.56 -11.43 18.72
N TYR A 147 28.08 -12.66 18.84
CA TYR A 147 29.12 -12.98 19.82
C TYR A 147 30.04 -14.09 19.29
N SER A 148 31.14 -13.69 18.65
CA SER A 148 32.32 -14.54 18.43
C SER A 148 33.56 -13.73 18.77
#